data_AF-A0A9P5RLN7-F1
#
_entry.id   AF-A0A9P5RLN7-F1
#
_cell.length_a   1.000
_cell.length_b   1.000
_cell.length_c   1.000
_cell.angle_alpha   90.00
_cell.angle_beta   90.00
_cell.angle_gamma   90.00
#
_symmetry.space_group_name_H-M   'P 1'
#
loop_
_entity.id
_entity.type
_entity.pdbx_description
1 polymer ?
#
loop_
_entity_poly.entity_id
_entity_poly.type
_entity_poly.pdbx_seq_one_letter_code
_entity_poly.pdbx_strand_id
1 'polypeptide(L)'
;MTGSKSVNPLPYSDFRSDTATAPTPEMFAAMMKTSLGDDVYNEDDSVKKLERYVATLCGHEAALFCSSGTMTNQLAHRVHLSNPPQSAMVDIRSHVFNYEAGGISFHSQAAVYPIMPSNNKYLTAEDVASRLVLDVDVHYAPTRVISLENTLNGTIMPIEEMERIRILTKEHDIKLHLDGARLWHASIATGISMKEYCSHFDTVSLCLSKGIGAPIGSILVGSEVTIKKARHFRLLFGGGWRQAGLLAEAALWGIKNNWPTMEDTHRRAKWLERVFLQVGCQVTNPVDTNMVWVDTTNAGFTVDDLIVELAKEGIKISGSGCQARVVLHYQISDEAVQQFIEVLRKMAHSSRMKVNVDLIKTSMLEHPHSIYDDEHNKTTLPSPPLSPDSPILGQIQTLPEDHSTKVDQQPEKKVNDLDAEYEVLPHSSIQSGPDMKRCLFEESTEPTFDATEPYQPTSRRSTPRPMSASYYEPEQMKARVREVEQAFGMRKSFSVNLLEDGENASGDDRASSPRMIRTTQSLDLQEIEARAVVEQLAAAESQRPQTAVSAGEKKKVNKIQYRLAHNPASKAFKRASVRIVRWGSFLNREA
;
A
#
# COMPACT_ATOMS: atom_id res chain seq x y z
N MET A 1 -34.56 -21.90 5.40
CA MET A 1 -33.70 -20.75 5.72
C MET A 1 -32.28 -21.06 5.27
N THR A 2 -31.99 -20.91 3.98
CA THR A 2 -30.62 -20.95 3.45
C THR A 2 -30.10 -19.53 3.48
N GLY A 3 -29.41 -19.18 4.56
CA GLY A 3 -28.82 -17.87 4.74
C GLY A 3 -27.87 -17.56 3.60
N SER A 4 -28.27 -16.62 2.74
CA SER A 4 -27.38 -15.93 1.82
C SER A 4 -26.30 -15.27 2.68
N LYS A 5 -25.10 -15.89 2.77
CA LYS A 5 -23.91 -15.23 3.29
C LYS A 5 -23.70 -14.01 2.41
N SER A 6 -23.89 -12.81 2.97
CA SER A 6 -23.80 -11.55 2.24
C SER A 6 -22.49 -11.50 1.45
N VAL A 7 -22.58 -11.28 0.14
CA VAL A 7 -21.49 -11.41 -0.86
C VAL A 7 -20.47 -10.24 -0.80
N ASN A 8 -20.47 -9.44 0.25
CA ASN A 8 -19.34 -8.54 0.55
C ASN A 8 -18.64 -9.06 1.80
N PRO A 9 -17.40 -9.58 1.72
CA PRO A 9 -16.61 -9.76 2.92
C PRO A 9 -16.38 -8.36 3.47
N LEU A 10 -17.12 -8.10 4.54
CA LEU A 10 -16.99 -7.00 5.46
C LEU A 10 -15.51 -6.89 5.92
N PRO A 11 -15.08 -5.76 6.52
CA PRO A 11 -13.71 -5.60 7.04
C PRO A 11 -13.25 -6.79 7.91
N TYR A 12 -14.16 -7.57 8.50
CA TYR A 12 -13.89 -8.72 9.36
C TYR A 12 -12.99 -9.83 8.77
N SER A 13 -12.87 -9.97 7.45
CA SER A 13 -12.06 -11.02 6.79
C SER A 13 -11.09 -10.50 5.72
N ASP A 14 -10.79 -9.19 5.71
CA ASP A 14 -9.90 -8.57 4.72
C ASP A 14 -8.50 -8.29 5.28
N PHE A 15 -7.57 -9.22 5.05
CA PHE A 15 -6.19 -9.13 5.52
C PHE A 15 -5.24 -8.46 4.51
N ARG A 16 -5.76 -7.79 3.47
CA ARG A 16 -4.93 -7.13 2.45
C ARG A 16 -4.20 -5.90 2.98
N SER A 17 -4.90 -5.13 3.81
CA SER A 17 -4.44 -3.84 4.33
C SER A 17 -5.36 -3.35 5.44
N ASP A 18 -4.82 -2.66 6.42
CA ASP A 18 -5.58 -1.91 7.43
C ASP A 18 -6.32 -0.69 6.85
N THR A 19 -6.12 -0.35 5.57
CA THR A 19 -6.98 0.58 4.84
C THR A 19 -8.36 -0.01 4.50
N ALA A 20 -8.58 -1.31 4.74
CA ALA A 20 -9.87 -1.96 4.52
C ALA A 20 -10.88 -1.71 5.64
N THR A 21 -10.46 -1.09 6.76
CA THR A 21 -11.36 -0.72 7.85
C THR A 21 -12.50 0.16 7.35
N ALA A 22 -13.70 -0.07 7.88
CA ALA A 22 -14.89 0.69 7.55
C ALA A 22 -15.48 1.34 8.81
N PRO A 23 -16.14 2.51 8.70
CA PRO A 23 -16.77 3.17 9.84
C PRO A 23 -17.77 2.26 10.55
N THR A 24 -17.69 2.22 11.89
CA THR A 24 -18.66 1.49 12.72
C THR A 24 -19.94 2.29 12.93
N PRO A 25 -21.05 1.68 13.37
CA PRO A 25 -22.25 2.42 13.76
C PRO A 25 -22.00 3.53 14.79
N GLU A 26 -21.12 3.29 15.76
CA GLU A 26 -20.72 4.27 16.78
C GLU A 26 -19.92 5.42 16.18
N MET A 27 -19.06 5.13 15.20
CA MET A 27 -18.34 6.15 14.44
C MET A 27 -19.31 7.01 13.63
N PHE A 28 -20.29 6.40 12.94
CA PHE A 28 -21.35 7.17 12.26
C PHE A 28 -22.15 8.03 13.25
N ALA A 29 -22.47 7.51 14.44
CA ALA A 29 -23.13 8.30 15.48
C ALA A 29 -22.27 9.47 15.98
N ALA A 30 -20.94 9.32 16.01
CA ALA A 30 -20.02 10.43 16.30
C ALA A 30 -20.02 11.47 15.18
N MET A 31 -20.02 11.05 13.91
CA MET A 31 -20.11 11.95 12.75
C MET A 31 -21.34 12.85 12.83
N MET A 32 -22.49 12.31 13.26
CA MET A 32 -23.73 13.07 13.40
C MET A 32 -23.67 14.21 14.43
N LYS A 33 -22.65 14.24 15.29
CA LYS A 33 -22.43 15.31 16.30
C LYS A 33 -21.56 16.46 15.79
N THR A 34 -21.18 16.42 14.51
CA THR A 34 -20.31 17.41 13.89
C THR A 34 -20.87 18.84 13.93
N SER A 35 -19.97 19.82 13.90
CA SER A 35 -20.26 21.16 13.41
C SER A 35 -20.39 21.20 11.89
N LEU A 36 -21.08 22.20 11.36
CA LEU A 36 -21.27 22.43 9.91
C LEU A 36 -20.59 23.72 9.43
N GLY A 37 -19.56 24.17 10.14
CA GLY A 37 -18.77 25.34 9.76
C GLY A 37 -17.92 25.08 8.50
N ASP A 38 -17.44 26.16 7.88
CA ASP A 38 -16.56 26.08 6.72
C ASP A 38 -15.08 26.07 7.17
N ASP A 39 -14.34 24.98 6.90
CA ASP A 39 -12.92 24.84 7.27
C ASP A 39 -12.00 25.83 6.52
N VAL A 40 -12.35 26.31 5.32
CA VAL A 40 -11.56 27.36 4.65
C VAL A 40 -11.62 28.67 5.43
N TYR A 41 -12.77 29.00 6.02
CA TYR A 41 -12.92 30.15 6.91
C TYR A 41 -12.49 29.85 8.36
N ASN A 42 -12.02 28.63 8.64
CA ASN A 42 -11.63 28.15 9.98
C ASN A 42 -12.80 28.17 11.00
N GLU A 43 -14.02 27.93 10.50
CA GLU A 43 -15.27 27.97 11.29
C GLU A 43 -15.75 26.57 11.71
N ASP A 44 -15.14 25.50 11.20
CA ASP A 44 -15.51 24.12 11.56
C ASP A 44 -14.88 23.71 12.92
N ASP A 45 -15.67 23.78 14.00
CA ASP A 45 -15.23 23.45 15.35
C ASP A 45 -14.77 21.99 15.54
N SER A 46 -15.32 21.06 14.77
CA SER A 46 -14.97 19.64 14.82
C SER A 46 -13.58 19.41 14.23
N VAL A 47 -13.27 20.08 13.11
CA VAL A 47 -11.92 20.08 12.53
C VAL A 47 -10.93 20.69 13.50
N LYS A 48 -11.22 21.89 14.04
CA LYS A 48 -10.33 22.55 15.01
C LYS A 48 -10.10 21.72 16.27
N LYS A 49 -11.12 20.98 16.73
CA LYS A 49 -11.03 20.10 17.89
C LYS A 49 -10.12 18.90 17.61
N LEU A 50 -10.25 18.26 16.45
CA LEU A 50 -9.33 17.20 16.01
C LEU A 50 -7.90 17.72 15.91
N GLU A 51 -7.70 18.86 15.24
CA GLU A 51 -6.38 19.46 15.04
C GLU A 51 -5.70 19.80 16.39
N ARG A 52 -6.42 20.46 17.29
CA ARG A 52 -5.92 20.78 18.64
C ARG A 52 -5.60 19.52 19.45
N TYR A 53 -6.47 18.51 19.39
CA TYR A 53 -6.26 17.25 20.11
C TYR A 53 -4.98 16.55 19.64
N VAL A 54 -4.78 16.42 18.33
CA VAL A 54 -3.60 15.71 17.79
C VAL A 54 -2.32 16.53 17.96
N ALA A 55 -2.37 17.86 17.80
CA ALA A 55 -1.23 18.74 18.10
C ALA A 55 -0.75 18.54 19.54
N THR A 56 -1.68 18.59 20.51
CA THR A 56 -1.40 18.37 21.94
C THR A 56 -0.82 16.98 22.19
N LEU A 57 -1.44 15.94 21.62
CA LEU A 57 -0.99 14.56 21.75
C LEU A 57 0.46 14.34 21.25
N CYS A 58 0.84 15.04 20.19
CA CYS A 58 2.18 14.97 19.60
C CYS A 58 3.17 15.96 20.24
N GLY A 59 2.72 16.82 21.16
CA GLY A 59 3.54 17.91 21.71
C GLY A 59 4.00 18.92 20.66
N HIS A 60 3.20 19.15 19.62
CA HIS A 60 3.46 20.12 18.56
C HIS A 60 2.52 21.32 18.71
N GLU A 61 2.92 22.47 18.15
CA GLU A 61 2.15 23.72 18.28
C GLU A 61 0.83 23.67 17.50
N ALA A 62 0.81 23.02 16.32
CA ALA A 62 -0.34 23.00 15.45
C ALA A 62 -0.47 21.70 14.66
N ALA A 63 -1.66 21.48 14.10
CA ALA A 63 -1.95 20.37 13.20
C ALA A 63 -2.85 20.81 12.03
N LEU A 64 -2.85 20.02 10.96
CA LEU A 64 -3.62 20.25 9.75
C LEU A 64 -4.27 18.96 9.25
N PHE A 65 -5.60 18.90 9.25
CA PHE A 65 -6.35 17.76 8.74
C PHE A 65 -6.41 17.77 7.20
N CYS A 66 -6.19 16.62 6.57
CA CYS A 66 -6.03 16.47 5.12
C CYS A 66 -6.71 15.19 4.62
N SER A 67 -6.88 15.09 3.29
CA SER A 67 -7.52 13.95 2.61
C SER A 67 -6.82 12.61 2.77
N SER A 68 -5.49 12.60 2.81
CA SER A 68 -4.71 11.37 2.73
C SER A 68 -3.30 11.55 3.28
N GLY A 69 -2.64 10.43 3.58
CA GLY A 69 -1.25 10.40 4.01
C GLY A 69 -0.31 10.96 2.94
N THR A 70 -0.60 10.67 1.67
CA THR A 70 0.10 11.28 0.54
C THR A 70 0.01 12.80 0.58
N MET A 71 -1.18 13.38 0.82
CA MET A 71 -1.28 14.84 0.92
C MET A 71 -0.46 15.39 2.09
N THR A 72 -0.52 14.78 3.28
CA THR A 72 0.24 15.27 4.43
C THR A 72 1.75 15.18 4.23
N ASN A 73 2.26 14.10 3.63
CA ASN A 73 3.67 13.95 3.26
C ASN A 73 4.07 15.01 2.22
N GLN A 74 3.29 15.17 1.15
CA GLN A 74 3.58 16.16 0.11
C GLN A 74 3.54 17.60 0.61
N LEU A 75 2.65 17.92 1.56
CA LEU A 75 2.61 19.23 2.20
C LEU A 75 3.84 19.47 3.09
N ALA A 76 4.27 18.49 3.87
CA ALA A 76 5.48 18.58 4.68
C ALA A 76 6.70 18.84 3.80
N HIS A 77 6.87 18.03 2.74
CA HIS A 77 7.95 18.21 1.77
C HIS A 77 7.87 19.57 1.08
N ARG A 78 6.70 20.00 0.61
CA ARG A 78 6.54 21.28 -0.08
C ARG A 78 6.88 22.49 0.80
N VAL A 79 6.55 22.42 2.09
CA VAL A 79 6.84 23.48 3.06
C VAL A 79 8.35 23.62 3.29
N HIS A 80 9.04 22.50 3.48
CA HIS A 80 10.47 22.47 3.80
C HIS A 80 11.37 22.65 2.56
N LEU A 81 10.95 22.13 1.40
CA LEU A 81 11.64 22.24 0.11
C LEU A 81 11.07 23.43 -0.67
N SER A 82 11.44 24.63 -0.24
CA SER A 82 10.84 25.86 -0.77
C SER A 82 11.60 26.50 -1.92
N ASN A 83 12.89 26.20 -2.09
CA ASN A 83 13.77 26.88 -3.05
C ASN A 83 14.58 25.86 -3.86
N PRO A 84 14.27 25.61 -5.15
CA PRO A 84 15.17 24.82 -5.99
C PRO A 84 16.49 25.57 -6.24
N PRO A 85 17.64 24.88 -6.38
CA PRO A 85 17.81 23.43 -6.28
C PRO A 85 17.89 22.98 -4.81
N GLN A 86 17.10 21.97 -4.45
CA GLN A 86 17.11 21.32 -3.14
C GLN A 86 16.84 19.83 -3.29
N SER A 87 17.22 19.04 -2.28
CA SER A 87 16.97 17.61 -2.26
C SER A 87 16.38 17.09 -0.95
N ALA A 88 15.66 15.97 -1.07
CA ALA A 88 15.19 15.18 0.04
C ALA A 88 15.88 13.81 0.06
N MET A 89 16.36 13.39 1.24
CA MET A 89 16.89 12.06 1.48
C MET A 89 15.82 11.18 2.11
N VAL A 90 15.66 9.97 1.60
CA VAL A 90 14.58 9.04 1.99
C VAL A 90 15.09 7.60 2.00
N ASP A 91 14.45 6.72 2.78
CA ASP A 91 14.67 5.27 2.63
C ASP A 91 14.16 4.84 1.23
N ILE A 92 14.94 4.06 0.50
CA ILE A 92 14.57 3.57 -0.84
C ILE A 92 13.27 2.75 -0.83
N ARG A 93 12.85 2.22 0.31
CA ARG A 93 11.62 1.43 0.50
C ARG A 93 10.42 2.27 0.95
N SER A 94 10.66 3.54 1.30
CA SER A 94 9.63 4.42 1.86
C SER A 94 8.46 4.67 0.92
N HIS A 95 7.31 4.99 1.51
CA HIS A 95 6.08 5.32 0.82
C HIS A 95 6.22 6.57 -0.02
N VAL A 96 6.84 7.62 0.53
CA VAL A 96 7.09 8.90 -0.16
C VAL A 96 7.92 8.75 -1.44
N PHE A 97 8.75 7.70 -1.53
CA PHE A 97 9.50 7.37 -2.75
C PHE A 97 8.71 6.47 -3.71
N ASN A 98 8.18 5.34 -3.24
CA ASN A 98 7.64 4.28 -4.10
C ASN A 98 6.16 4.44 -4.46
N TYR A 99 5.36 5.02 -3.56
CA TYR A 99 3.90 4.91 -3.58
C TYR A 99 3.19 6.26 -3.66
N GLU A 100 3.92 7.34 -3.97
CA GLU A 100 3.37 8.70 -4.13
C GLU A 100 3.65 9.29 -5.52
N ALA A 101 3.86 8.42 -6.51
CA ALA A 101 3.99 8.78 -7.92
C ALA A 101 5.06 9.85 -8.22
N GLY A 102 6.15 9.87 -7.45
CA GLY A 102 7.21 10.88 -7.59
C GLY A 102 6.78 12.28 -7.12
N GLY A 103 5.81 12.36 -6.22
CA GLY A 103 5.19 13.60 -5.76
C GLY A 103 6.18 14.65 -5.26
N ILE A 104 7.24 14.24 -4.54
CA ILE A 104 8.25 15.18 -4.01
C ILE A 104 8.86 16.00 -5.15
N SER A 105 9.34 15.32 -6.20
CA SER A 105 9.94 15.99 -7.36
C SER A 105 8.91 16.83 -8.12
N PHE A 106 7.69 16.32 -8.30
CA PHE A 106 6.64 17.03 -9.05
C PHE A 106 6.17 18.31 -8.34
N HIS A 107 5.84 18.22 -7.05
CA HIS A 107 5.24 19.33 -6.30
C HIS A 107 6.28 20.28 -5.70
N SER A 108 7.46 19.78 -5.33
CA SER A 108 8.48 20.56 -4.62
C SER A 108 9.67 20.96 -5.48
N GLN A 109 9.73 20.51 -6.75
CA GLN A 109 10.85 20.77 -7.67
C GLN A 109 12.20 20.38 -7.07
N ALA A 110 12.21 19.29 -6.29
CA ALA A 110 13.36 18.82 -5.55
C ALA A 110 13.86 17.48 -6.09
N ALA A 111 15.18 17.29 -6.05
CA ALA A 111 15.77 15.97 -6.26
C ALA A 111 15.41 15.06 -5.07
N VAL A 112 15.31 13.75 -5.34
CA VAL A 112 15.10 12.75 -4.28
C VAL A 112 16.29 11.79 -4.31
N TYR A 113 16.95 11.64 -3.17
CA TYR A 113 18.07 10.74 -2.96
C TYR A 113 17.62 9.55 -2.11
N PRO A 114 17.22 8.44 -2.75
CA PRO A 114 16.87 7.21 -2.03
C PRO A 114 18.13 6.51 -1.51
N ILE A 115 18.06 6.03 -0.27
CA ILE A 115 19.17 5.36 0.42
C ILE A 115 18.71 3.96 0.81
N MET A 116 19.52 2.96 0.47
CA MET A 116 19.36 1.61 1.03
C MET A 116 20.04 1.58 2.39
N PRO A 117 19.31 1.26 3.48
CA PRO A 117 19.94 1.15 4.78
C PRO A 117 20.98 0.03 4.83
N SER A 118 22.13 0.29 5.43
CA SER A 118 23.22 -0.69 5.54
C SER A 118 22.83 -1.95 6.33
N ASN A 119 21.91 -1.80 7.28
CA ASN A 119 21.39 -2.91 8.09
C ASN A 119 20.15 -3.61 7.48
N ASN A 120 19.68 -3.19 6.30
CA ASN A 120 18.46 -3.65 5.62
C ASN A 120 17.14 -3.52 6.41
N LYS A 121 17.12 -2.80 7.53
CA LYS A 121 15.97 -2.65 8.44
C LYS A 121 15.47 -1.21 8.50
N TYR A 122 16.33 -0.26 8.83
CA TYR A 122 16.01 1.17 8.97
C TYR A 122 17.26 2.00 8.71
N LEU A 123 17.09 3.22 8.20
CA LEU A 123 18.20 4.15 7.99
C LEU A 123 18.92 4.45 9.31
N THR A 124 20.26 4.44 9.28
CA THR A 124 21.07 4.90 10.40
C THR A 124 21.60 6.32 10.18
N ALA A 125 22.07 6.97 11.24
CA ALA A 125 22.78 8.24 11.17
C ALA A 125 24.01 8.15 10.25
N GLU A 126 24.72 7.02 10.21
CA GLU A 126 25.83 6.79 9.28
C GLU A 126 25.36 6.72 7.82
N ASP A 127 24.25 6.01 7.54
CA ASP A 127 23.68 5.93 6.20
C ASP A 127 23.32 7.33 5.69
N VAL A 128 22.74 8.16 6.56
CA VAL A 128 22.42 9.57 6.28
C VAL A 128 23.70 10.39 6.10
N ALA A 129 24.60 10.41 7.08
CA ALA A 129 25.80 11.23 7.06
C ALA A 129 26.68 10.97 5.84
N SER A 130 26.83 9.71 5.43
CA SER A 130 27.65 9.32 4.27
C SER A 130 27.11 9.81 2.92
N ARG A 131 25.84 10.27 2.87
CA ARG A 131 25.15 10.70 1.65
C ARG A 131 24.67 12.14 1.70
N LEU A 132 24.96 12.87 2.77
CA LEU A 132 24.59 14.28 2.90
C LEU A 132 25.25 15.11 1.81
N VAL A 133 24.45 15.94 1.15
CA VAL A 133 24.93 16.95 0.21
C VAL A 133 24.79 18.32 0.87
N LEU A 134 25.90 18.92 1.26
CA LEU A 134 25.95 20.27 1.80
C LEU A 134 26.14 21.31 0.69
N ASP A 135 25.97 22.59 1.01
CA ASP A 135 25.95 23.73 0.07
C ASP A 135 27.35 24.17 -0.39
N VAL A 136 28.22 23.19 -0.67
CA VAL A 136 29.65 23.42 -0.96
C VAL A 136 30.02 23.16 -2.41
N ASP A 137 29.22 22.37 -3.13
CA ASP A 137 29.51 21.96 -4.50
C ASP A 137 28.31 22.23 -5.42
N VAL A 138 28.54 23.10 -6.42
CA VAL A 138 27.52 23.59 -7.36
C VAL A 138 26.94 22.49 -8.26
N HIS A 139 27.59 21.32 -8.35
CA HIS A 139 27.11 20.21 -9.17
C HIS A 139 25.91 19.47 -8.56
N TYR A 140 25.66 19.63 -7.25
CA TYR A 140 24.67 18.84 -6.52
C TYR A 140 23.55 19.70 -5.94
N ALA A 141 22.39 19.08 -5.71
CA ALA A 141 21.26 19.72 -5.03
C ALA A 141 21.39 19.54 -3.51
N PRO A 142 21.56 20.62 -2.73
CA PRO A 142 21.78 20.51 -1.29
C PRO A 142 20.62 19.82 -0.56
N THR A 143 20.96 18.94 0.37
CA THR A 143 19.99 18.27 1.24
C THR A 143 19.36 19.29 2.18
N ARG A 144 18.02 19.33 2.21
CA ARG A 144 17.24 20.18 3.13
C ARG A 144 16.18 19.43 3.91
N VAL A 145 15.84 18.21 3.49
CA VAL A 145 14.92 17.35 4.22
C VAL A 145 15.47 15.93 4.29
N ILE A 146 15.39 15.33 5.46
CA ILE A 146 15.47 13.88 5.64
C ILE A 146 14.07 13.40 6.01
N SER A 147 13.56 12.39 5.30
CA SER A 147 12.25 11.78 5.57
C SER A 147 12.44 10.36 6.07
N LEU A 148 11.99 10.11 7.29
CA LEU A 148 11.94 8.79 7.89
C LEU A 148 10.50 8.24 7.82
N GLU A 149 10.35 6.93 7.98
CA GLU A 149 9.03 6.27 8.03
C GLU A 149 8.97 5.35 9.24
N ASN A 150 7.94 5.52 10.08
CA ASN A 150 7.71 4.65 11.23
C ASN A 150 6.21 4.37 11.45
N THR A 151 5.73 3.14 11.33
CA THR A 151 6.48 1.92 10.96
C THR A 151 6.72 1.81 9.45
N LEU A 152 7.85 1.20 9.06
CA LEU A 152 8.14 0.84 7.66
C LEU A 152 7.89 -0.65 7.47
N ASN A 153 6.94 -1.01 6.61
CA ASN A 153 6.51 -2.41 6.41
C ASN A 153 6.13 -3.15 7.70
N GLY A 154 5.67 -2.43 8.73
CA GLY A 154 5.30 -2.99 10.03
C GLY A 154 6.45 -3.14 11.03
N THR A 155 7.70 -2.89 10.61
CA THR A 155 8.89 -2.89 11.46
C THR A 155 9.05 -1.53 12.14
N ILE A 156 9.40 -1.55 13.42
CA ILE A 156 9.62 -0.34 14.23
C ILE A 156 11.07 0.09 14.11
N MET A 157 11.28 1.38 13.80
CA MET A 157 12.61 1.99 13.91
C MET A 157 12.90 2.34 15.38
N PRO A 158 14.06 1.98 15.94
CA PRO A 158 14.44 2.35 17.30
C PRO A 158 14.44 3.86 17.51
N ILE A 159 13.93 4.33 18.64
CA ILE A 159 13.84 5.76 18.92
C ILE A 159 15.23 6.39 19.10
N GLU A 160 16.17 5.63 19.63
CA GLU A 160 17.56 6.04 19.80
C GLU A 160 18.20 6.36 18.44
N GLU A 161 17.85 5.63 17.39
CA GLU A 161 18.35 5.93 16.04
C GLU A 161 17.72 7.21 15.47
N MET A 162 16.44 7.46 15.77
CA MET A 162 15.79 8.73 15.41
C MET A 162 16.46 9.91 16.12
N GLU A 163 16.85 9.75 17.38
CA GLU A 163 17.58 10.75 18.15
C GLU A 163 18.95 11.04 17.51
N ARG A 164 19.71 10.00 17.16
CA ARG A 164 21.02 10.14 16.48
C ARG A 164 20.88 10.90 15.16
N ILE A 165 19.89 10.57 14.35
CA ILE A 165 19.60 11.30 13.10
C ILE A 165 19.20 12.75 13.40
N ARG A 166 18.40 13.00 14.44
CA ARG A 166 18.00 14.37 14.81
C ARG A 166 19.18 15.23 15.26
N ILE A 167 20.16 14.66 15.96
CA ILE A 167 21.40 15.37 16.30
C ILE A 167 22.08 15.85 15.02
N LEU A 168 22.29 14.93 14.07
CA LEU A 168 22.91 15.23 12.77
C LEU A 168 22.12 16.30 11.99
N THR A 169 20.78 16.24 11.97
CA THR A 169 20.01 17.23 11.22
C THR A 169 20.07 18.62 11.85
N LYS A 170 20.15 18.73 13.19
CA LYS A 170 20.34 20.01 13.87
C LYS A 170 21.69 20.65 13.57
N GLU A 171 22.75 19.86 13.49
CA GLU A 171 24.11 20.34 13.17
C GLU A 171 24.20 21.01 11.80
N HIS A 172 23.35 20.59 10.84
CA HIS A 172 23.37 21.07 9.46
C HIS A 172 22.14 21.91 9.05
N ASP A 173 21.27 22.29 9.98
CA ASP A 173 19.96 22.95 9.73
C ASP A 173 19.12 22.24 8.64
N ILE A 174 19.08 20.91 8.71
CA ILE A 174 18.25 20.07 7.84
C ILE A 174 16.94 19.75 8.57
N LYS A 175 15.81 19.83 7.87
CA LYS A 175 14.51 19.49 8.45
C LYS A 175 14.31 17.99 8.48
N LEU A 176 13.73 17.49 9.57
CA LEU A 176 13.40 16.08 9.75
C LEU A 176 11.89 15.87 9.69
N HIS A 177 11.45 15.07 8.74
CA HIS A 177 10.05 14.68 8.56
C HIS A 177 9.86 13.20 8.89
N LEU A 178 8.73 12.87 9.52
CA LEU A 178 8.28 11.50 9.73
C LEU A 178 7.00 11.23 8.93
N ASP A 179 7.07 10.27 8.00
CA ASP A 179 5.89 9.51 7.59
C ASP A 179 5.51 8.55 8.73
N GLY A 180 4.60 9.02 9.57
CA GLY A 180 4.06 8.32 10.72
C GLY A 180 2.72 7.67 10.41
N ALA A 181 2.47 7.25 9.17
CA ALA A 181 1.20 6.64 8.76
C ALA A 181 0.70 5.53 9.72
N ARG A 182 1.62 4.86 10.41
CA ARG A 182 1.33 3.83 11.42
C ARG A 182 2.03 4.07 12.76
N LEU A 183 2.40 5.30 13.08
CA LEU A 183 3.07 5.63 14.35
C LEU A 183 2.21 5.24 15.57
N TRP A 184 0.88 5.27 15.42
CA TRP A 184 -0.09 4.75 16.39
C TRP A 184 0.24 3.31 16.85
N HIS A 185 0.62 2.43 15.91
CA HIS A 185 1.00 1.06 16.22
C HIS A 185 2.36 1.00 16.91
N ALA A 186 3.33 1.82 16.51
CA ALA A 186 4.64 1.86 17.17
C ALA A 186 4.54 2.33 18.63
N SER A 187 3.73 3.36 18.89
CA SER A 187 3.46 3.86 20.24
C SER A 187 2.84 2.80 21.15
N ILE A 188 1.85 2.04 20.65
CA ILE A 188 1.25 0.94 21.43
C ILE A 188 2.25 -0.21 21.64
N ALA A 189 2.98 -0.62 20.60
CA ALA A 189 3.87 -1.77 20.67
C ALA A 189 5.08 -1.54 21.60
N THR A 190 5.56 -0.30 21.71
CA THR A 190 6.74 0.05 22.52
C THR A 190 6.39 0.66 23.88
N GLY A 191 5.16 1.15 24.06
CA GLY A 191 4.77 1.97 25.21
C GLY A 191 5.33 3.41 25.16
N ILE A 192 6.12 3.76 24.14
CA ILE A 192 6.64 5.12 23.96
C ILE A 192 5.51 6.04 23.54
N SER A 193 5.41 7.20 24.18
CA SER A 193 4.32 8.13 23.91
C SER A 193 4.40 8.76 22.52
N MET A 194 3.26 9.13 21.93
CA MET A 194 3.21 9.90 20.68
C MET A 194 4.02 11.20 20.79
N LYS A 195 3.98 11.87 21.95
CA LYS A 195 4.74 13.10 22.22
C LYS A 195 6.25 12.87 22.13
N GLU A 196 6.73 11.76 22.70
CA GLU A 196 8.16 11.44 22.70
C GLU A 196 8.66 11.13 21.29
N TYR A 197 7.96 10.25 20.55
CA TYR A 197 8.29 10.01 19.14
C TYR A 197 8.29 11.29 18.31
N CYS A 198 7.22 12.07 18.39
CA CYS A 198 7.08 13.28 17.58
C CYS A 198 8.12 14.34 17.94
N SER A 199 8.61 14.40 19.19
CA SER A 199 9.57 15.42 19.63
C SER A 199 10.89 15.47 18.84
N HIS A 200 11.25 14.37 18.17
CA HIS A 200 12.43 14.30 17.33
C HIS A 200 12.24 14.95 15.95
N PHE A 201 11.01 15.26 15.52
CA PHE A 201 10.71 15.68 14.15
C PHE A 201 10.24 17.13 14.08
N ASP A 202 10.50 17.79 12.95
CA ASP A 202 9.96 19.13 12.68
C ASP A 202 8.52 19.03 12.14
N THR A 203 8.19 17.91 11.50
CA THR A 203 6.83 17.59 11.02
C THR A 203 6.56 16.10 11.06
N VAL A 204 5.35 15.70 11.44
CA VAL A 204 4.90 14.29 11.42
C VAL A 204 3.58 14.16 10.70
N SER A 205 3.50 13.21 9.78
CA SER A 205 2.29 12.82 9.05
C SER A 205 1.66 11.60 9.73
N LEU A 206 0.40 11.69 10.17
CA LEU A 206 -0.29 10.59 10.86
C LEU A 206 -1.55 10.20 10.07
N CYS A 207 -1.63 8.94 9.62
CA CYS A 207 -2.84 8.47 8.96
C CYS A 207 -3.95 8.16 9.94
N LEU A 208 -5.18 8.53 9.57
CA LEU A 208 -6.40 8.29 10.34
C LEU A 208 -7.28 7.21 9.67
N SER A 209 -7.07 6.97 8.37
CA SER A 209 -7.81 6.00 7.56
C SER A 209 -7.11 4.65 7.37
N LYS A 210 -6.48 4.15 8.44
CA LYS A 210 -5.85 2.83 8.54
C LYS A 210 -6.34 2.14 9.81
N GLY A 211 -5.46 1.63 10.67
CA GLY A 211 -5.84 1.01 11.94
C GLY A 211 -6.68 1.89 12.89
N ILE A 212 -6.67 3.21 12.73
CA ILE A 212 -7.56 4.14 13.46
C ILE A 212 -9.03 4.01 13.01
N GLY A 213 -9.30 3.56 11.78
CA GLY A 213 -10.64 3.23 11.28
C GLY A 213 -11.45 4.38 10.69
N ALA A 214 -10.92 5.60 10.64
CA ALA A 214 -11.63 6.71 9.98
C ALA A 214 -11.81 6.42 8.49
N PRO A 215 -12.93 6.83 7.85
CA PRO A 215 -13.15 6.53 6.43
C PRO A 215 -12.14 7.25 5.52
N ILE A 216 -11.78 8.47 5.88
CA ILE A 216 -10.88 9.36 5.14
C ILE A 216 -10.05 10.11 6.15
N GLY A 217 -8.78 10.32 5.81
CA GLY A 217 -8.02 11.41 6.38
C GLY A 217 -6.64 11.05 6.89
N SER A 218 -5.82 12.08 6.99
CA SER A 218 -4.53 12.08 7.67
C SER A 218 -4.30 13.47 8.25
N ILE A 219 -3.39 13.59 9.19
CA ILE A 219 -3.13 14.84 9.88
C ILE A 219 -1.63 15.11 9.93
N LEU A 220 -1.25 16.31 9.51
CA LEU A 220 0.13 16.80 9.58
C LEU A 220 0.28 17.63 10.85
N VAL A 221 1.25 17.32 11.70
CA VAL A 221 1.61 18.14 12.86
C VAL A 221 2.96 18.84 12.62
N GLY A 222 3.12 20.04 13.18
CA GLY A 222 4.30 20.89 13.00
C GLY A 222 4.27 22.13 13.89
N SER A 223 5.23 23.02 13.72
CA SER A 223 5.14 24.38 14.28
C SER A 223 3.98 25.16 13.67
N GLU A 224 3.48 26.18 14.37
CA GLU A 224 2.39 27.02 13.89
C GLU A 224 2.74 27.67 12.54
N VAL A 225 3.98 28.14 12.39
CA VAL A 225 4.52 28.71 11.15
C VAL A 225 4.49 27.68 10.01
N THR A 226 4.90 26.45 10.30
CA THR A 226 4.92 25.35 9.32
C THR A 226 3.52 24.99 8.86
N ILE A 227 2.59 24.83 9.81
CA ILE A 227 1.21 24.45 9.54
C ILE A 227 0.45 25.56 8.80
N LYS A 228 0.69 26.83 9.14
CA LYS A 228 0.12 27.98 8.42
C LYS A 228 0.54 27.97 6.95
N LYS A 229 1.81 27.69 6.65
CA LYS A 229 2.32 27.55 5.28
C LYS A 229 1.74 26.30 4.58
N ALA A 230 1.65 25.17 5.29
CA ALA A 230 1.04 23.94 4.78
C ALA A 230 -0.44 24.15 4.40
N ARG A 231 -1.21 24.92 5.18
CA ARG A 231 -2.63 25.21 4.90
C ARG A 231 -2.82 25.94 3.56
N HIS A 232 -1.89 26.82 3.19
CA HIS A 232 -1.91 27.46 1.87
C HIS A 232 -1.70 26.46 0.73
N PHE A 233 -0.70 25.57 0.86
CA PHE A 233 -0.48 24.52 -0.13
C PHE A 233 -1.61 23.48 -0.15
N ARG A 234 -2.24 23.20 1.00
CA ARG A 234 -3.42 22.32 1.07
C ARG A 234 -4.55 22.86 0.20
N LEU A 235 -4.79 24.17 0.23
CA LEU A 235 -5.76 24.81 -0.67
C LEU A 235 -5.37 24.64 -2.15
N LEU A 236 -4.11 24.91 -2.49
CA LEU A 236 -3.60 24.75 -3.87
C LEU A 236 -3.69 23.31 -4.38
N PHE A 237 -3.51 22.32 -3.50
CA PHE A 237 -3.60 20.90 -3.83
C PHE A 237 -5.06 20.38 -3.82
N GLY A 238 -6.04 21.26 -3.60
CA GLY A 238 -7.47 20.91 -3.61
C GLY A 238 -7.97 20.27 -2.30
N GLY A 239 -7.19 20.34 -1.22
CA GLY A 239 -7.56 19.85 0.12
C GLY A 239 -8.20 20.90 1.03
N GLY A 240 -8.51 22.10 0.52
CA GLY A 240 -9.26 23.12 1.25
C GLY A 240 -10.76 22.81 1.23
N TRP A 241 -11.22 22.01 2.20
CA TRP A 241 -12.60 21.55 2.28
C TRP A 241 -13.52 22.55 2.96
N ARG A 242 -14.84 22.33 2.82
CA ARG A 242 -15.89 23.10 3.50
C ARG A 242 -16.27 22.42 4.81
N GLN A 243 -17.44 21.79 4.89
CA GLN A 243 -17.93 21.08 6.07
C GLN A 243 -17.24 19.71 6.25
N ALA A 244 -15.97 19.73 6.65
CA ALA A 244 -15.15 18.53 6.85
C ALA A 244 -15.32 17.90 8.24
N GLY A 245 -16.07 18.53 9.14
CA GLY A 245 -16.26 18.11 10.52
C GLY A 245 -16.79 16.69 10.68
N LEU A 246 -17.62 16.21 9.73
CA LEU A 246 -18.08 14.83 9.69
C LEU A 246 -16.90 13.86 9.72
N LEU A 247 -15.89 14.10 8.88
CA LEU A 247 -14.68 13.27 8.82
C LEU A 247 -13.81 13.47 10.05
N ALA A 248 -13.78 14.69 10.60
CA ALA A 248 -13.00 15.00 11.79
C ALA A 248 -13.52 14.29 13.05
N GLU A 249 -14.84 14.24 13.26
CA GLU A 249 -15.43 13.51 14.39
C GLU A 249 -15.25 11.99 14.24
N ALA A 250 -15.31 11.44 13.01
CA ALA A 250 -14.98 10.04 12.76
C ALA A 250 -13.53 9.71 13.17
N ALA A 251 -12.58 10.55 12.75
CA ALA A 251 -11.18 10.39 13.09
C ALA A 251 -10.93 10.52 14.60
N LEU A 252 -11.53 11.53 15.25
CA LEU A 252 -11.39 11.72 16.68
C LEU A 252 -11.97 10.55 17.47
N TRP A 253 -13.11 10.00 17.04
CA TRP A 253 -13.68 8.79 17.63
C TRP A 253 -12.72 7.61 17.47
N GLY A 254 -12.16 7.40 16.27
CA GLY A 254 -11.18 6.34 16.02
C GLY A 254 -9.95 6.44 16.92
N ILE A 255 -9.39 7.65 17.09
CA ILE A 255 -8.24 7.87 17.99
C ILE A 255 -8.59 7.52 19.43
N LYS A 256 -9.79 7.87 19.90
CA LYS A 256 -10.18 7.62 21.30
C LYS A 256 -10.57 6.17 21.60
N ASN A 257 -11.07 5.43 20.61
CA ASN A 257 -11.70 4.13 20.83
C ASN A 257 -10.96 2.97 20.15
N ASN A 258 -10.40 3.16 18.96
CA ASN A 258 -9.71 2.10 18.22
C ASN A 258 -8.21 2.05 18.50
N TRP A 259 -7.56 3.20 18.69
CA TRP A 259 -6.12 3.22 18.99
C TRP A 259 -5.76 2.39 20.24
N PRO A 260 -6.49 2.48 21.38
CA PRO A 260 -6.17 1.69 22.57
C PRO A 260 -6.30 0.17 22.38
N THR A 261 -6.99 -0.31 21.34
CA THR A 261 -7.22 -1.75 21.10
C THR A 261 -6.19 -2.38 20.16
N MET A 262 -5.21 -1.60 19.68
CA MET A 262 -4.23 -2.09 18.71
C MET A 262 -3.33 -3.21 19.26
N GLU A 263 -3.18 -3.36 20.57
CA GLU A 263 -2.43 -4.45 21.19
C GLU A 263 -3.00 -5.82 20.79
N ASP A 264 -4.32 -5.98 20.74
CA ASP A 264 -4.95 -7.21 20.28
C ASP A 264 -4.67 -7.51 18.81
N THR A 265 -4.59 -6.45 17.99
CA THR A 265 -4.19 -6.59 16.58
C THR A 265 -2.77 -7.11 16.47
N HIS A 266 -1.84 -6.60 17.27
CA HIS A 266 -0.44 -7.05 17.31
C HIS A 266 -0.33 -8.50 17.81
N ARG A 267 -1.07 -8.85 18.87
CA ARG A 267 -1.13 -10.21 19.42
C ARG A 267 -1.58 -11.23 18.36
N ARG A 268 -2.59 -10.90 17.56
CA ARG A 268 -3.08 -11.75 16.46
C ARG A 268 -2.05 -11.84 15.32
N ALA A 269 -1.35 -10.76 14.98
CA ALA A 269 -0.26 -10.78 14.00
C ALA A 269 0.87 -11.73 14.43
N LYS A 270 1.30 -11.61 15.70
CA LYS A 270 2.27 -12.52 16.32
C LYS A 270 1.79 -13.97 16.39
N TRP A 271 0.49 -14.20 16.51
CA TRP A 271 -0.05 -15.55 16.43
C TRP A 271 0.07 -16.12 15.01
N LEU A 272 -0.29 -15.36 13.98
CA LEU A 272 -0.10 -15.79 12.59
C LEU A 272 1.37 -16.03 12.26
N GLU A 273 2.29 -15.19 12.75
CA GLU A 273 3.75 -15.42 12.63
C GLU A 273 4.14 -16.83 13.08
N ARG A 274 3.72 -17.24 14.29
CA ARG A 274 4.01 -18.59 14.83
C ARG A 274 3.41 -19.70 13.96
N VAL A 275 2.20 -19.52 13.45
CA VAL A 275 1.55 -20.54 12.61
C VAL A 275 2.26 -20.67 11.27
N PHE A 276 2.63 -19.55 10.62
CA PHE A 276 3.40 -19.58 9.38
C PHE A 276 4.73 -20.33 9.53
N LEU A 277 5.46 -20.08 10.62
CA LEU A 277 6.70 -20.80 10.91
C LEU A 277 6.45 -22.31 11.12
N GLN A 278 5.39 -22.70 11.84
CA GLN A 278 5.05 -24.11 12.08
C GLN A 278 4.72 -24.88 10.79
N VAL A 279 4.14 -24.21 9.80
CA VAL A 279 3.80 -24.84 8.51
C VAL A 279 4.95 -24.88 7.52
N GLY A 280 6.11 -24.29 7.85
CA GLY A 280 7.31 -24.30 7.01
C GLY A 280 7.48 -23.08 6.11
N CYS A 281 6.69 -22.01 6.33
CA CYS A 281 6.94 -20.72 5.70
C CYS A 281 8.07 -19.97 6.40
N GLN A 282 8.71 -19.03 5.70
CA GLN A 282 9.65 -18.07 6.29
C GLN A 282 8.95 -16.73 6.52
N VAL A 283 9.24 -16.09 7.65
CA VAL A 283 8.81 -14.71 7.92
C VAL A 283 9.96 -13.78 7.55
N THR A 284 9.73 -12.84 6.63
CA THR A 284 10.79 -12.06 5.98
C THR A 284 11.09 -10.72 6.66
N ASN A 285 10.17 -10.24 7.52
CA ASN A 285 10.32 -9.00 8.29
C ASN A 285 9.95 -9.24 9.76
N PRO A 286 10.52 -8.48 10.71
CA PRO A 286 10.05 -8.46 12.09
C PRO A 286 8.54 -8.14 12.17
N VAL A 287 7.78 -8.99 12.84
CA VAL A 287 6.35 -8.77 13.13
C VAL A 287 6.22 -7.93 14.41
N ASP A 288 6.66 -6.68 14.35
CA ASP A 288 6.63 -5.79 15.53
C ASP A 288 5.23 -5.24 15.80
N THR A 289 4.40 -5.14 14.75
CA THR A 289 3.07 -4.53 14.81
C THR A 289 2.01 -5.41 14.13
N ASN A 290 1.29 -4.89 13.12
CA ASN A 290 0.11 -5.51 12.54
C ASN A 290 0.35 -6.18 11.18
N MET A 291 1.60 -6.43 10.79
CA MET A 291 1.93 -7.01 9.49
C MET A 291 2.76 -8.29 9.64
N VAL A 292 2.43 -9.28 8.84
CA VAL A 292 3.24 -10.50 8.64
C VAL A 292 3.63 -10.58 7.18
N TRP A 293 4.92 -10.45 6.91
CA TRP A 293 5.50 -10.71 5.60
C TRP A 293 6.02 -12.13 5.55
N VAL A 294 5.60 -12.88 4.54
CA VAL A 294 5.83 -14.33 4.48
C VAL A 294 6.28 -14.77 3.10
N ASP A 295 7.24 -15.69 3.09
CA ASP A 295 7.70 -16.46 1.95
C ASP A 295 7.27 -17.94 2.12
N THR A 296 6.47 -18.45 1.17
CA THR A 296 5.97 -19.83 1.16
C THR A 296 6.82 -20.80 0.34
N THR A 297 7.98 -20.37 -0.18
CA THR A 297 8.84 -21.19 -1.07
C THR A 297 9.14 -22.57 -0.50
N ASN A 298 9.36 -22.66 0.82
CA ASN A 298 9.68 -23.92 1.51
C ASN A 298 8.46 -24.65 2.09
N ALA A 299 7.25 -24.13 1.91
CA ALA A 299 6.02 -24.65 2.51
C ALA A 299 5.28 -25.65 1.62
N GLY A 300 5.74 -25.85 0.38
CA GLY A 300 5.14 -26.79 -0.58
C GLY A 300 3.81 -26.31 -1.18
N PHE A 301 3.50 -25.02 -1.08
CA PHE A 301 2.40 -24.35 -1.78
C PHE A 301 2.78 -22.90 -2.09
N THR A 302 2.14 -22.31 -3.10
CA THR A 302 2.35 -20.90 -3.44
C THR A 302 1.35 -20.01 -2.70
N VAL A 303 1.66 -18.71 -2.58
CA VAL A 303 0.72 -17.70 -2.12
C VAL A 303 -0.50 -17.60 -3.05
N ASP A 304 -0.31 -17.83 -4.36
CA ASP A 304 -1.42 -17.86 -5.31
C ASP A 304 -2.41 -18.99 -4.96
N ASP A 305 -1.91 -20.19 -4.60
CA ASP A 305 -2.76 -21.28 -4.10
C ASP A 305 -3.45 -20.91 -2.78
N LEU A 306 -2.72 -20.26 -1.87
CA LEU A 306 -3.26 -19.83 -0.57
C LEU A 306 -4.38 -18.81 -0.74
N ILE A 307 -4.23 -17.85 -1.67
CA ILE A 307 -5.28 -16.89 -2.01
C ILE A 307 -6.55 -17.61 -2.49
N VAL A 308 -6.41 -18.64 -3.34
CA VAL A 308 -7.55 -19.40 -3.85
C VAL A 308 -8.26 -20.17 -2.74
N GLU A 309 -7.53 -20.82 -1.84
CA GLU A 309 -8.14 -21.56 -0.74
C GLU A 309 -8.77 -20.64 0.31
N LEU A 310 -8.11 -19.54 0.68
CA LEU A 310 -8.67 -18.54 1.61
C LEU A 310 -9.92 -17.87 1.05
N ALA A 311 -9.99 -17.64 -0.26
CA ALA A 311 -11.16 -17.05 -0.89
C ALA A 311 -12.43 -17.91 -0.74
N LYS A 312 -12.30 -19.24 -0.59
CA LYS A 312 -13.44 -20.14 -0.34
C LYS A 312 -14.07 -19.89 1.04
N GLU A 313 -13.29 -19.40 1.99
CA GLU A 313 -13.73 -18.98 3.32
C GLU A 313 -14.08 -17.47 3.36
N GLY A 314 -14.03 -16.76 2.22
CA GLY A 314 -14.27 -15.32 2.16
C GLY A 314 -13.14 -14.46 2.71
N ILE A 315 -11.93 -15.02 2.86
CA ILE A 315 -10.75 -14.33 3.36
C ILE A 315 -9.93 -13.79 2.18
N LYS A 316 -9.44 -12.55 2.31
CA LYS A 316 -8.59 -11.90 1.30
C LYS A 316 -7.21 -11.58 1.86
N ILE A 317 -6.16 -11.88 1.11
CA ILE A 317 -4.77 -11.45 1.40
C ILE A 317 -4.15 -10.78 0.19
N SER A 318 -3.00 -10.12 0.37
CA SER A 318 -2.20 -9.56 -0.72
C SER A 318 -0.90 -10.33 -0.88
N GLY A 319 -0.52 -10.60 -2.13
CA GLY A 319 0.70 -11.33 -2.46
C GLY A 319 0.65 -11.91 -3.86
N SER A 320 1.74 -12.53 -4.26
CA SER A 320 1.87 -13.25 -5.53
C SER A 320 3.06 -14.20 -5.50
N GLY A 321 3.03 -15.28 -6.28
CA GLY A 321 4.10 -16.28 -6.29
C GLY A 321 4.26 -16.89 -4.90
N CYS A 322 5.41 -16.71 -4.26
CA CYS A 322 5.66 -17.20 -2.90
C CYS A 322 5.62 -16.10 -1.84
N GLN A 323 5.40 -14.83 -2.20
CA GLN A 323 5.52 -13.70 -1.28
C GLN A 323 4.14 -13.13 -0.94
N ALA A 324 3.84 -12.99 0.35
CA ALA A 324 2.60 -12.35 0.80
C ALA A 324 2.85 -11.31 1.89
N ARG A 325 1.96 -10.33 1.92
CA ARG A 325 1.78 -9.39 3.02
C ARG A 325 0.39 -9.59 3.62
N VAL A 326 0.36 -10.06 4.85
CA VAL A 326 -0.87 -10.23 5.63
C VAL A 326 -0.93 -9.09 6.65
N VAL A 327 -1.99 -8.30 6.61
CA VAL A 327 -2.16 -7.12 7.49
C VAL A 327 -3.39 -7.32 8.36
N LEU A 328 -3.26 -7.08 9.65
CA LEU A 328 -4.38 -7.13 10.59
C LEU A 328 -4.84 -5.74 11.02
N HIS A 329 -6.11 -5.65 11.42
CA HIS A 329 -6.70 -4.44 11.99
C HIS A 329 -7.79 -4.81 13.00
N TYR A 330 -8.25 -3.83 13.79
CA TYR A 330 -9.16 -4.06 14.92
C TYR A 330 -10.48 -4.75 14.53
N GLN A 331 -10.96 -4.51 13.30
CA GLN A 331 -12.18 -5.16 12.80
C GLN A 331 -11.98 -6.61 12.35
N ILE A 332 -10.78 -7.16 12.23
CA ILE A 332 -10.64 -8.58 11.87
C ILE A 332 -11.23 -9.45 13.00
N SER A 333 -12.12 -10.38 12.67
CA SER A 333 -12.77 -11.24 13.67
C SER A 333 -11.90 -12.43 14.06
N ASP A 334 -12.12 -12.98 15.25
CA ASP A 334 -11.39 -14.18 15.70
C ASP A 334 -11.74 -15.41 14.84
N GLU A 335 -12.98 -15.49 14.33
CA GLU A 335 -13.40 -16.55 13.40
C GLU A 335 -12.60 -16.48 12.09
N ALA A 336 -12.38 -15.28 11.55
CA ALA A 336 -11.60 -15.11 10.33
C ALA A 336 -10.12 -15.49 10.53
N VAL A 337 -9.54 -15.18 11.69
CA VAL A 337 -8.17 -15.61 12.04
C VAL A 337 -8.11 -17.13 12.19
N GLN A 338 -9.10 -17.75 12.83
CA GLN A 338 -9.15 -19.19 13.02
C GLN A 338 -9.30 -19.94 11.68
N GLN A 339 -10.21 -19.47 10.82
CA GLN A 339 -10.39 -20.01 9.46
C GLN A 339 -9.12 -19.87 8.62
N PHE A 340 -8.43 -18.73 8.71
CA PHE A 340 -7.13 -18.53 8.07
C PHE A 340 -6.15 -19.63 8.47
N ILE A 341 -6.01 -19.86 9.78
CA ILE A 341 -5.08 -20.83 10.35
C ILE A 341 -5.43 -22.26 9.92
N GLU A 342 -6.71 -22.61 9.90
CA GLU A 342 -7.19 -23.92 9.46
C GLU A 342 -6.87 -24.18 7.99
N VAL A 343 -7.12 -23.21 7.10
CA VAL A 343 -6.74 -23.28 5.69
C VAL A 343 -5.23 -23.47 5.54
N LEU A 344 -4.45 -22.65 6.23
CA LEU A 344 -2.98 -22.70 6.18
C LEU A 344 -2.44 -24.08 6.62
N ARG A 345 -2.95 -24.63 7.73
CA ARG A 345 -2.58 -25.97 8.23
C ARG A 345 -2.98 -27.08 7.26
N LYS A 346 -4.18 -27.00 6.68
CA LYS A 346 -4.69 -27.98 5.70
C LYS A 346 -3.82 -28.00 4.44
N MET A 347 -3.44 -26.83 3.93
CA MET A 347 -2.56 -26.73 2.77
C MET A 347 -1.19 -27.35 3.05
N ALA A 348 -0.58 -27.00 4.18
CA ALA A 348 0.71 -27.55 4.58
C ALA A 348 0.69 -29.07 4.77
N HIS A 349 -0.37 -29.62 5.39
CA HIS A 349 -0.53 -31.07 5.53
C HIS A 349 -0.66 -31.78 4.18
N SER A 350 -1.48 -31.22 3.28
CA SER A 350 -1.68 -31.76 1.93
C SER A 350 -0.39 -31.77 1.12
N SER A 351 0.44 -30.73 1.25
CA SER A 351 1.74 -30.66 0.59
C SER A 351 2.74 -31.68 1.13
N ARG A 352 2.81 -31.88 2.45
CA ARG A 352 3.68 -32.92 3.05
C ARG A 352 3.28 -34.34 2.62
N MET A 353 1.98 -34.61 2.49
CA MET A 353 1.50 -35.91 2.01
C MET A 353 1.85 -36.15 0.53
N LYS A 354 1.74 -35.13 -0.32
CA LYS A 354 2.16 -35.24 -1.73
C LYS A 354 3.66 -35.57 -1.84
N VAL A 355 4.50 -34.88 -1.08
CA VAL A 355 5.95 -35.16 -1.06
C VAL A 355 6.24 -36.59 -0.62
N ASN A 356 5.57 -37.09 0.42
CA ASN A 356 5.73 -38.49 0.86
C ASN A 356 5.28 -39.50 -0.20
N VAL A 357 4.15 -39.26 -0.88
CA VAL A 357 3.67 -40.14 -1.95
C VAL A 357 4.62 -40.15 -3.15
N ASP A 358 5.16 -38.99 -3.52
CA ASP A 358 6.11 -38.89 -4.64
C ASP A 358 7.45 -39.55 -4.27
N LEU A 359 7.94 -39.40 -3.04
CA LEU A 359 9.12 -40.13 -2.55
C LEU A 359 8.92 -41.65 -2.56
N ILE A 360 7.74 -42.13 -2.14
CA ILE A 360 7.39 -43.55 -2.20
C ILE A 360 7.38 -44.02 -3.66
N LYS A 361 6.74 -43.27 -4.57
CA LYS A 361 6.72 -43.62 -6.00
C LYS A 361 8.11 -43.64 -6.62
N THR A 362 8.98 -42.69 -6.31
CA THR A 362 10.36 -42.67 -6.79
C THR A 362 11.15 -43.86 -6.24
N SER A 363 10.99 -44.20 -4.95
CA SER A 363 11.62 -45.40 -4.35
C SER A 363 11.11 -46.72 -4.95
N MET A 364 9.84 -46.77 -5.37
CA MET A 364 9.25 -47.94 -6.04
C MET A 364 9.67 -48.06 -7.51
N LEU A 365 10.03 -46.94 -8.16
CA LEU A 365 10.56 -46.91 -9.53
C LEU A 365 12.06 -47.22 -9.60
N GLU A 366 12.82 -47.06 -8.51
CA GLU A 366 14.24 -47.42 -8.42
C GLU A 366 14.49 -48.93 -8.16
N HIS A 367 13.45 -49.74 -7.95
CA HIS A 367 13.55 -51.21 -7.84
C HIS A 367 12.57 -51.99 -8.75
N PRO A 368 12.82 -52.08 -10.07
CA PRO A 368 12.23 -53.11 -10.90
C PRO A 368 13.23 -54.27 -11.12
N HIS A 369 12.88 -55.45 -10.61
CA HIS A 369 13.41 -56.79 -10.95
C HIS A 369 14.75 -57.28 -10.35
N SER A 370 14.64 -58.26 -9.44
CA SER A 370 15.47 -59.48 -9.44
C SER A 370 14.82 -60.54 -8.53
N ILE A 371 13.86 -61.29 -9.08
CA ILE A 371 13.42 -62.60 -8.57
C ILE A 371 13.19 -63.48 -9.80
N TYR A 372 13.66 -64.74 -9.74
CA TYR A 372 13.94 -65.75 -10.79
C TYR A 372 15.35 -65.59 -11.39
N ASP A 373 16.27 -66.56 -11.37
CA ASP A 373 16.39 -67.94 -10.88
C ASP A 373 17.91 -68.22 -10.75
N ASP A 374 18.35 -68.99 -9.75
CA ASP A 374 19.28 -70.12 -9.99
C ASP A 374 19.52 -70.93 -8.71
N GLU A 375 19.13 -72.20 -8.76
CA GLU A 375 19.55 -73.25 -7.84
C GLU A 375 20.98 -73.72 -8.16
N HIS A 376 21.64 -74.27 -7.13
CA HIS A 376 22.90 -75.04 -7.12
C HIS A 376 24.19 -74.23 -6.88
N ASN A 377 24.70 -74.25 -5.64
CA ASN A 377 25.79 -75.17 -5.26
C ASN A 377 26.02 -75.24 -3.74
N LYS A 378 26.43 -76.41 -3.26
CA LYS A 378 26.71 -76.81 -1.87
C LYS A 378 27.93 -76.10 -1.28
N THR A 379 27.95 -75.81 0.03
CA THR A 379 28.88 -76.39 1.06
C THR A 379 29.00 -75.56 2.36
N THR A 380 28.73 -76.25 3.49
CA THR A 380 29.31 -76.16 4.86
C THR A 380 29.60 -74.84 5.60
N LEU A 381 29.02 -74.77 6.81
CA LEU A 381 29.28 -73.91 7.99
C LEU A 381 30.76 -73.88 8.45
N PRO A 382 31.20 -72.86 9.24
CA PRO A 382 31.11 -72.97 10.72
C PRO A 382 30.74 -71.66 11.47
N SER A 383 30.31 -71.83 12.73
CA SER A 383 30.01 -70.81 13.74
C SER A 383 31.28 -70.35 14.54
N PRO A 384 31.17 -69.61 15.67
CA PRO A 384 31.67 -68.24 15.92
C PRO A 384 32.92 -68.17 16.85
N PRO A 385 33.33 -66.98 17.32
CA PRO A 385 33.50 -66.80 18.79
C PRO A 385 32.98 -65.42 19.28
N LEU A 386 32.22 -65.34 20.39
CA LEU A 386 32.62 -65.24 21.81
C LEU A 386 33.37 -63.94 22.21
N SER A 387 32.73 -63.20 23.14
CA SER A 387 33.12 -62.05 24.00
C SER A 387 34.43 -62.27 24.81
N PRO A 388 35.09 -61.29 25.50
CA PRO A 388 34.57 -60.36 26.55
C PRO A 388 35.26 -58.96 26.56
N ASP A 389 34.86 -57.90 27.30
CA ASP A 389 35.04 -57.67 28.74
C ASP A 389 34.38 -56.32 29.16
N SER A 390 33.81 -56.30 30.37
CA SER A 390 33.60 -55.13 31.24
C SER A 390 34.44 -55.38 32.51
N PRO A 391 34.98 -54.38 33.24
CA PRO A 391 34.20 -53.84 34.36
C PRO A 391 34.50 -52.39 34.87
N ILE A 392 33.41 -51.71 35.28
CA ILE A 392 33.10 -51.13 36.63
C ILE A 392 33.97 -49.98 37.24
N LEU A 393 33.23 -49.05 37.91
CA LEU A 393 33.54 -48.08 39.01
C LEU A 393 33.85 -46.63 38.59
N GLY A 394 33.25 -45.58 39.17
CA GLY A 394 32.30 -45.42 40.28
C GLY A 394 32.18 -43.94 40.70
N GLN A 395 31.11 -43.62 41.45
CA GLN A 395 30.86 -42.43 42.31
C GLN A 395 30.58 -41.09 41.57
N ILE A 396 29.43 -40.39 41.68
CA ILE A 396 28.51 -40.01 42.78
C ILE A 396 29.21 -39.39 43.98
N GLN A 397 29.06 -38.07 44.14
CA GLN A 397 28.82 -37.28 45.36
C GLN A 397 29.15 -35.80 45.06
N THR A 398 28.51 -34.73 45.55
CA THR A 398 27.29 -34.42 46.32
C THR A 398 27.25 -32.89 46.40
N LEU A 399 26.05 -32.31 46.52
CA LEU A 399 25.81 -30.95 47.03
C LEU A 399 26.30 -30.81 48.49
N PRO A 400 26.43 -29.59 49.03
CA PRO A 400 25.29 -28.96 49.73
C PRO A 400 25.11 -27.46 49.35
N GLU A 401 23.90 -26.90 49.25
CA GLU A 401 23.07 -26.35 50.35
C GLU A 401 23.93 -25.51 51.32
N ASP A 402 23.66 -24.23 51.62
CA ASP A 402 22.41 -23.79 52.24
C ASP A 402 22.31 -22.26 52.44
N HIS A 403 21.07 -21.76 52.46
CA HIS A 403 20.46 -20.72 53.34
C HIS A 403 21.21 -19.37 53.64
N SER A 404 20.60 -18.19 53.69
CA SER A 404 19.20 -17.78 53.92
C SER A 404 19.01 -16.24 53.83
N THR A 405 17.79 -15.85 53.40
CA THR A 405 16.89 -14.76 53.83
C THR A 405 17.36 -13.32 54.17
N LYS A 406 16.64 -12.36 53.55
CA LYS A 406 15.81 -11.26 54.13
C LYS A 406 15.25 -10.45 52.95
N VAL A 407 13.95 -10.43 52.64
CA VAL A 407 12.78 -9.80 53.31
C VAL A 407 12.98 -8.31 53.63
N ASP A 408 12.37 -7.45 52.81
CA ASP A 408 11.76 -6.15 53.15
C ASP A 408 10.76 -5.85 52.03
N GLN A 409 9.47 -6.16 52.20
CA GLN A 409 8.39 -5.31 52.75
C GLN A 409 8.38 -3.86 52.26
N GLN A 410 7.28 -3.55 51.55
CA GLN A 410 6.86 -2.24 51.05
C GLN A 410 6.61 -1.22 52.19
N PRO A 411 6.24 0.02 51.85
CA PRO A 411 4.80 0.26 51.85
C PRO A 411 4.27 1.08 50.68
N GLU A 412 3.05 0.71 50.32
CA GLU A 412 2.00 1.45 49.64
C GLU A 412 2.02 2.97 49.91
N LYS A 413 1.79 3.77 48.87
CA LYS A 413 1.15 5.08 49.04
C LYS A 413 -0.07 5.21 48.13
N LYS A 414 -1.15 5.57 48.83
CA LYS A 414 -2.51 5.78 48.39
C LYS A 414 -2.64 6.88 47.33
N VAL A 415 -3.60 6.61 46.45
CA VAL A 415 -4.54 7.54 45.81
C VAL A 415 -4.75 8.82 46.61
N ASN A 416 -4.64 9.96 45.92
CA ASN A 416 -5.43 11.15 46.21
C ASN A 416 -5.67 11.91 44.90
N ASP A 417 -6.96 12.13 44.64
CA ASP A 417 -7.51 13.11 43.72
C ASP A 417 -6.92 14.49 43.97
N LEU A 418 -6.57 15.20 42.89
CA LEU A 418 -6.51 16.65 42.88
C LEU A 418 -7.05 17.14 41.54
N ASP A 419 -8.34 17.46 41.56
CA ASP A 419 -8.93 18.50 40.74
C ASP A 419 -8.11 19.78 40.89
N ALA A 420 -7.68 20.33 39.76
CA ALA A 420 -7.18 21.70 39.69
C ALA A 420 -7.92 22.40 38.54
N GLU A 421 -9.00 23.06 38.94
CA GLU A 421 -9.66 24.14 38.22
C GLU A 421 -8.61 25.17 37.76
N TYR A 422 -8.54 25.43 36.46
CA TYR A 422 -7.92 26.66 35.97
C TYR A 422 -9.02 27.71 35.85
N GLU A 423 -9.13 28.52 36.90
CA GLU A 423 -9.89 29.76 36.87
C GLU A 423 -9.28 30.75 35.86
N VAL A 424 -10.18 31.23 35.02
CA VAL A 424 -10.05 32.40 34.15
C VAL A 424 -9.94 33.65 35.03
N LEU A 425 -8.94 34.49 34.78
CA LEU A 425 -9.04 35.91 35.13
C LEU A 425 -8.62 36.83 33.97
N PRO A 426 -9.25 38.02 33.83
CA PRO A 426 -9.36 38.71 32.56
C PRO A 426 -8.63 40.07 32.49
N HIS A 427 -8.55 40.57 31.26
CA HIS A 427 -8.36 41.97 30.83
C HIS A 427 -7.09 42.76 31.22
N SER A 428 -6.38 43.23 30.19
CA SER A 428 -6.30 44.68 29.95
C SER A 428 -5.75 45.02 28.56
N SER A 429 -6.56 45.75 27.82
CA SER A 429 -6.27 46.53 26.62
C SER A 429 -5.46 47.79 26.93
N ILE A 430 -4.36 48.06 26.20
CA ILE A 430 -3.82 49.43 26.04
C ILE A 430 -3.39 49.68 24.58
N GLN A 431 -3.80 50.86 24.14
CA GLN A 431 -3.74 51.63 22.90
C GLN A 431 -2.41 51.80 22.13
N SER A 432 -2.55 51.72 20.78
CA SER A 432 -2.06 52.58 19.68
C SER A 432 -0.73 53.38 19.72
N GLY A 433 0.18 53.01 18.79
CA GLY A 433 0.84 53.85 17.75
C GLY A 433 2.05 54.74 18.12
N PRO A 434 2.72 55.38 17.13
CA PRO A 434 3.29 54.89 15.86
C PRO A 434 4.81 55.22 15.71
N ASP A 435 5.56 54.59 14.80
CA ASP A 435 6.53 55.34 13.95
C ASP A 435 7.19 54.56 12.80
N MET A 436 7.34 55.29 11.70
CA MET A 436 7.96 54.94 10.42
C MET A 436 9.49 54.80 10.48
N LYS A 437 10.06 53.86 9.72
CA LYS A 437 11.26 54.15 8.89
C LYS A 437 11.18 53.43 7.53
N ARG A 438 11.09 54.26 6.49
CA ARG A 438 11.34 53.97 5.07
C ARG A 438 12.82 53.67 4.83
N CYS A 439 13.10 52.74 3.91
CA CYS A 439 14.25 52.83 3.01
C CYS A 439 13.74 52.69 1.57
N LEU A 440 14.12 53.67 0.75
CA LEU A 440 13.86 53.86 -0.68
C LEU A 440 14.92 53.13 -1.52
N PHE A 441 14.67 53.05 -2.84
CA PHE A 441 15.49 52.71 -4.02
C PHE A 441 14.78 51.61 -4.84
N GLU A 442 14.49 51.71 -6.14
CA GLU A 442 14.57 52.77 -7.15
C GLU A 442 13.74 52.28 -8.35
N GLU A 443 13.01 53.16 -9.03
CA GLU A 443 12.23 52.86 -10.25
C GLU A 443 13.14 52.87 -11.49
N SER A 444 12.93 51.93 -12.42
CA SER A 444 13.38 52.11 -13.81
C SER A 444 12.44 51.43 -14.82
N THR A 445 11.54 52.25 -15.36
CA THR A 445 11.14 52.38 -16.79
C THR A 445 10.85 51.11 -17.62
N GLU A 446 9.56 50.89 -17.89
CA GLU A 446 9.06 50.22 -19.09
C GLU A 446 9.16 51.12 -20.33
N PRO A 447 9.36 50.58 -21.55
CA PRO A 447 9.00 51.27 -22.76
C PRO A 447 7.64 50.77 -23.29
N THR A 448 6.70 51.71 -23.39
CA THR A 448 5.49 51.64 -24.20
C THR A 448 5.84 51.55 -25.69
N PHE A 449 5.13 50.68 -26.44
CA PHE A 449 5.02 50.82 -27.90
C PHE A 449 3.55 50.84 -28.32
N ASP A 450 3.24 51.88 -29.08
CA ASP A 450 1.95 52.28 -29.62
C ASP A 450 1.51 51.41 -30.80
N ALA A 451 0.21 51.31 -31.01
CA ALA A 451 -0.45 50.43 -31.95
C ALA A 451 -0.85 51.19 -33.22
N THR A 452 -0.33 50.80 -34.38
CA THR A 452 -0.94 51.12 -35.69
C THR A 452 -0.67 50.03 -36.74
N GLU A 453 -1.75 49.33 -37.12
CA GLU A 453 -2.09 48.78 -38.46
C GLU A 453 -2.64 47.32 -38.49
N PRO A 454 -3.63 47.04 -39.36
CA PRO A 454 -4.57 45.93 -39.19
C PRO A 454 -4.08 44.62 -39.83
N TYR A 455 -4.08 43.54 -39.04
CA TYR A 455 -3.74 42.20 -39.53
C TYR A 455 -4.97 41.53 -40.20
N GLN A 456 -4.84 41.24 -41.50
CA GLN A 456 -5.82 40.45 -42.26
C GLN A 456 -5.72 38.94 -41.90
N PRO A 457 -6.84 38.24 -41.63
CA PRO A 457 -6.80 36.80 -41.41
C PRO A 457 -6.80 36.05 -42.75
N THR A 458 -5.70 35.38 -43.07
CA THR A 458 -5.68 34.36 -44.12
C THR A 458 -6.29 33.06 -43.61
N SER A 459 -7.25 32.56 -44.38
CA SER A 459 -8.03 31.36 -44.10
C SER A 459 -7.19 30.08 -44.23
N ARG A 460 -7.11 29.30 -43.15
CA ARG A 460 -6.86 27.86 -43.24
C ARG A 460 -7.96 27.10 -42.51
N ARG A 461 -8.61 26.24 -43.29
CA ARG A 461 -9.77 25.41 -42.96
C ARG A 461 -9.61 24.70 -41.62
N SER A 462 -10.52 24.99 -40.71
CA SER A 462 -10.81 24.18 -39.53
C SER A 462 -11.31 22.80 -39.98
N THR A 463 -10.59 21.74 -39.61
CA THR A 463 -11.15 20.39 -39.60
C THR A 463 -12.18 20.29 -38.47
N PRO A 464 -13.35 19.65 -38.69
CA PRO A 464 -14.38 19.55 -37.68
C PRO A 464 -13.92 18.64 -36.51
N ARG A 465 -14.29 19.03 -35.29
CA ARG A 465 -14.21 18.17 -34.09
C ARG A 465 -14.96 16.86 -34.37
N PRO A 466 -14.47 15.69 -33.93
CA PRO A 466 -15.28 14.48 -34.01
C PRO A 466 -16.51 14.64 -33.12
N MET A 467 -17.67 14.41 -33.74
CA MET A 467 -18.99 14.45 -33.15
C MET A 467 -19.16 13.43 -32.01
N SER A 468 -20.16 13.69 -31.18
CA SER A 468 -20.88 12.75 -30.32
C SER A 468 -20.80 11.28 -30.75
N ALA A 469 -20.66 10.37 -29.77
CA ALA A 469 -20.85 8.93 -29.97
C ALA A 469 -22.13 8.65 -30.77
N SER A 470 -21.96 8.29 -32.05
CA SER A 470 -23.05 7.85 -32.91
C SER A 470 -23.40 6.42 -32.49
N TYR A 471 -24.52 6.27 -31.80
CA TYR A 471 -25.11 4.97 -31.54
C TYR A 471 -25.66 4.41 -32.86
N TYR A 472 -25.21 3.23 -33.25
CA TYR A 472 -25.78 2.53 -34.40
C TYR A 472 -27.11 1.89 -34.01
N GLU A 473 -28.12 2.06 -34.86
CA GLU A 473 -29.34 1.25 -34.76
C GLU A 473 -28.99 -0.24 -34.90
N PRO A 474 -29.67 -1.16 -34.19
CA PRO A 474 -29.28 -2.57 -34.12
C PRO A 474 -29.07 -3.28 -35.47
N GLU A 475 -29.85 -2.91 -36.48
CA GLU A 475 -29.73 -3.47 -37.83
C GLU A 475 -28.51 -2.95 -38.61
N GLN A 476 -28.06 -1.72 -38.33
CA GLN A 476 -26.81 -1.17 -38.90
C GLN A 476 -25.58 -1.86 -38.30
N MET A 477 -25.63 -2.19 -37.01
CA MET A 477 -24.58 -2.95 -36.32
C MET A 477 -24.44 -4.36 -36.91
N LYS A 478 -25.55 -5.08 -37.10
CA LYS A 478 -25.55 -6.42 -37.71
C LYS A 478 -25.01 -6.40 -39.15
N ALA A 479 -25.37 -5.40 -39.95
CA ALA A 479 -24.85 -5.25 -41.31
C ALA A 479 -23.33 -5.04 -41.33
N ARG A 480 -22.80 -4.26 -40.38
CA ARG A 480 -21.36 -3.99 -40.30
C ARG A 480 -20.54 -5.17 -39.80
N VAL A 481 -21.07 -5.95 -38.85
CA VAL A 481 -20.46 -7.21 -38.41
C VAL A 481 -20.34 -8.19 -39.58
N ARG A 482 -21.37 -8.30 -40.43
CA ARG A 482 -21.31 -9.15 -41.63
C ARG A 482 -20.26 -8.70 -42.64
N GLU A 483 -20.11 -7.39 -42.87
CA GLU A 483 -19.05 -6.87 -43.75
C GLU A 483 -17.65 -7.21 -43.23
N VAL A 484 -17.43 -7.14 -41.91
CA VAL A 484 -16.15 -7.50 -41.28
C VAL A 484 -15.91 -9.01 -41.41
N GLU A 485 -16.88 -9.86 -41.08
CA GLU A 485 -16.76 -11.31 -41.23
C GLU A 485 -16.41 -11.72 -42.67
N GLN A 486 -17.00 -11.03 -43.64
CA GLN A 486 -16.81 -11.29 -45.07
C GLN A 486 -15.44 -10.78 -45.57
N ALA A 487 -14.99 -9.61 -45.10
CA ALA A 487 -13.67 -9.06 -45.43
C ALA A 487 -12.51 -9.90 -44.88
N PHE A 488 -12.73 -10.61 -43.79
CA PHE A 488 -11.70 -11.41 -43.10
C PHE A 488 -11.86 -12.94 -43.27
N GLY A 489 -12.84 -13.40 -44.07
CA GLY A 489 -12.98 -14.80 -44.45
C GLY A 489 -13.23 -15.76 -43.28
N MET A 490 -13.94 -15.29 -42.24
CA MET A 490 -14.12 -16.03 -40.99
C MET A 490 -15.15 -17.17 -41.15
N ARG A 491 -14.84 -18.37 -40.63
CA ARG A 491 -15.72 -19.57 -40.74
C ARG A 491 -16.77 -19.71 -39.62
N LYS A 492 -16.79 -18.81 -38.63
CA LYS A 492 -17.78 -18.79 -37.54
C LYS A 492 -18.40 -17.39 -37.43
N SER A 493 -19.73 -17.32 -37.36
CA SER A 493 -20.47 -16.07 -37.21
C SER A 493 -20.53 -15.63 -35.74
N PHE A 494 -20.38 -14.33 -35.47
CA PHE A 494 -20.66 -13.74 -34.17
C PHE A 494 -22.19 -13.55 -34.00
N SER A 495 -22.77 -14.16 -32.98
CA SER A 495 -24.18 -13.96 -32.63
C SER A 495 -24.36 -12.72 -31.74
N VAL A 496 -25.14 -11.74 -32.20
CA VAL A 496 -25.58 -10.60 -31.40
C VAL A 496 -26.95 -10.94 -30.80
N ASN A 497 -27.01 -11.24 -29.50
CA ASN A 497 -28.27 -11.47 -28.79
C ASN A 497 -28.79 -10.15 -28.21
N LEU A 498 -30.02 -9.77 -28.57
CA LEU A 498 -30.76 -8.67 -27.96
C LEU A 498 -31.88 -9.30 -27.11
N LEU A 499 -31.97 -8.93 -25.83
CA LEU A 499 -33.06 -9.33 -24.96
C LEU A 499 -34.26 -8.43 -25.23
N GLU A 500 -35.38 -9.00 -25.68
CA GLU A 500 -36.69 -8.34 -25.72
C GLU A 500 -37.42 -8.60 -24.39
N ASP A 501 -37.71 -7.56 -23.62
CA ASP A 501 -38.53 -7.68 -22.40
C ASP A 501 -40.00 -7.89 -22.78
N GLY A 502 -40.56 -9.01 -22.31
CA GLY A 502 -41.94 -9.40 -22.50
C GLY A 502 -42.94 -8.54 -21.72
N GLU A 503 -44.09 -8.34 -22.35
CA GLU A 503 -45.29 -7.68 -21.87
C GLU A 503 -45.77 -8.23 -20.50
N ASN A 504 -45.96 -7.35 -19.51
CA ASN A 504 -47.06 -7.35 -18.54
C ASN A 504 -46.82 -6.31 -17.42
N ALA A 505 -47.35 -5.11 -17.59
CA ALA A 505 -47.76 -4.24 -16.48
C ALA A 505 -48.79 -3.22 -16.98
N SER A 506 -50.05 -3.53 -16.75
CA SER A 506 -51.19 -2.62 -16.85
C SER A 506 -51.14 -1.53 -15.77
N GLY A 507 -51.43 -0.28 -16.14
CA GLY A 507 -51.93 0.75 -15.22
C GLY A 507 -51.05 1.99 -15.09
N ASP A 508 -51.60 3.12 -15.54
CA ASP A 508 -51.28 4.53 -15.27
C ASP A 508 -50.00 4.87 -14.49
N ASP A 509 -49.07 5.59 -15.14
CA ASP A 509 -48.86 7.01 -14.81
C ASP A 509 -47.93 7.69 -15.83
N ARG A 510 -48.33 8.89 -16.27
CA ARG A 510 -47.58 9.74 -17.20
C ARG A 510 -46.45 10.47 -16.47
N ALA A 511 -45.34 10.66 -17.20
CA ALA A 511 -44.15 11.47 -16.91
C ALA A 511 -43.01 10.78 -16.12
N SER A 512 -42.12 10.08 -16.84
CA SER A 512 -40.71 9.93 -16.42
C SER A 512 -39.80 9.68 -17.63
N SER A 513 -38.60 10.26 -17.58
CA SER A 513 -37.51 10.15 -18.57
C SER A 513 -37.10 8.69 -18.84
N PRO A 514 -36.58 8.33 -20.03
CA PRO A 514 -36.22 6.95 -20.32
C PRO A 514 -35.08 6.49 -19.39
N ARG A 515 -35.38 5.51 -18.53
CA ARG A 515 -34.41 4.79 -17.69
C ARG A 515 -33.46 4.00 -18.57
N MET A 516 -32.16 4.30 -18.49
CA MET A 516 -31.09 3.56 -19.17
C MET A 516 -30.90 2.18 -18.52
N ILE A 517 -31.05 1.13 -19.33
CA ILE A 517 -30.66 -0.25 -19.00
C ILE A 517 -29.16 -0.40 -19.32
N ARG A 518 -28.35 -0.72 -18.30
CA ARG A 518 -26.97 -1.21 -18.48
C ARG A 518 -27.01 -2.73 -18.48
N THR A 519 -26.90 -3.35 -19.65
CA THR A 519 -26.61 -4.80 -19.76
C THR A 519 -25.09 -5.02 -19.84
N THR A 520 -24.60 -5.90 -18.97
CA THR A 520 -23.26 -6.48 -19.03
C THR A 520 -23.19 -7.44 -20.21
N GLN A 521 -22.26 -7.20 -21.15
CA GLN A 521 -22.02 -7.95 -22.41
C GLN A 521 -22.68 -7.38 -23.67
N SER A 522 -22.34 -6.14 -24.04
CA SER A 522 -22.19 -5.77 -25.44
C SER A 522 -20.70 -5.58 -25.74
N LEU A 523 -20.16 -6.34 -26.69
CA LEU A 523 -18.76 -6.16 -27.15
C LEU A 523 -18.71 -4.92 -28.04
N ASP A 524 -17.79 -4.00 -27.76
CA ASP A 524 -17.53 -2.85 -28.62
C ASP A 524 -16.93 -3.33 -29.95
N LEU A 525 -17.30 -2.69 -31.07
CA LEU A 525 -16.75 -2.92 -32.41
C LEU A 525 -15.21 -2.92 -32.41
N GLN A 526 -14.60 -2.06 -31.59
CA GLN A 526 -13.14 -2.00 -31.44
C GLN A 526 -12.55 -3.27 -30.79
N GLU A 527 -13.31 -3.94 -29.93
CA GLU A 527 -12.90 -5.20 -29.30
C GLU A 527 -13.01 -6.38 -30.29
N ILE A 528 -14.02 -6.36 -31.16
CA ILE A 528 -14.20 -7.36 -32.23
C ILE A 528 -13.06 -7.26 -33.24
N GLU A 529 -12.71 -6.05 -33.69
CA GLU A 529 -11.59 -5.82 -34.61
C GLU A 529 -10.25 -6.24 -33.98
N ALA A 530 -10.03 -5.94 -32.70
CA ALA A 530 -8.81 -6.34 -31.98
C ALA A 530 -8.67 -7.87 -31.89
N ARG A 531 -9.76 -8.59 -31.63
CA ARG A 531 -9.76 -10.06 -31.57
C ARG A 531 -9.50 -10.70 -32.93
N ALA A 532 -10.08 -10.16 -34.00
CA ALA A 532 -9.84 -10.64 -35.37
C ALA A 532 -8.35 -10.53 -35.79
N VAL A 533 -7.67 -9.45 -35.37
CA VAL A 533 -6.23 -9.27 -35.62
C VAL A 533 -5.39 -10.27 -34.83
N VAL A 534 -5.76 -10.57 -33.58
CA VAL A 534 -5.06 -11.57 -32.76
C VAL A 534 -5.21 -12.98 -33.32
N GLU A 535 -6.40 -13.36 -33.81
CA GLU A 535 -6.61 -14.66 -34.46
C GLU A 535 -5.83 -14.79 -35.77
N GLN A 536 -5.71 -13.73 -36.57
CA GLN A 536 -4.85 -13.74 -37.76
C GLN A 536 -3.37 -13.91 -37.43
N LEU A 537 -2.89 -13.30 -36.35
CA LEU A 537 -1.50 -13.46 -35.90
C LEU A 537 -1.22 -14.89 -35.41
N ALA A 538 -2.15 -15.47 -34.65
CA ALA A 538 -2.06 -16.85 -34.20
C ALA A 538 -2.09 -17.86 -35.36
N ALA A 539 -2.95 -17.62 -36.37
CA ALA A 539 -2.99 -18.43 -37.59
C ALA A 539 -1.70 -18.32 -38.41
N ALA A 540 -1.12 -17.12 -38.51
CA ALA A 540 0.13 -16.87 -39.24
C ALA A 540 1.37 -17.47 -38.54
N GLU A 541 1.39 -17.53 -37.21
CA GLU A 541 2.44 -18.21 -36.43
C GLU A 541 2.35 -19.75 -36.54
N SER A 542 1.13 -20.30 -36.63
CA SER A 542 0.92 -21.75 -36.73
C SER A 542 1.40 -22.39 -38.04
N GLN A 543 1.78 -21.59 -39.06
CA GLN A 543 2.07 -22.07 -40.41
C GLN A 543 3.49 -21.76 -40.94
N ARG A 544 4.48 -21.38 -40.10
CA ARG A 544 5.82 -21.01 -40.60
C ARG A 544 6.96 -21.94 -40.16
N PRO A 545 7.79 -22.46 -41.09
CA PRO A 545 9.10 -23.05 -40.78
C PRO A 545 10.13 -21.94 -40.46
N GLN A 546 11.00 -22.18 -39.48
CA GLN A 546 12.05 -21.26 -39.06
C GLN A 546 13.12 -21.05 -40.14
N THR A 547 13.14 -19.90 -40.82
CA THR A 547 14.35 -19.34 -41.45
C THR A 547 14.28 -17.79 -41.56
N ALA A 548 15.45 -17.16 -41.68
CA ALA A 548 15.77 -15.76 -41.37
C ALA A 548 14.93 -14.68 -42.10
N VAL A 549 14.49 -13.67 -41.33
CA VAL A 549 13.63 -12.55 -41.77
C VAL A 549 14.43 -11.48 -42.54
N SER A 550 13.94 -11.09 -43.72
CA SER A 550 14.59 -10.12 -44.61
C SER A 550 14.47 -8.66 -44.12
N ALA A 551 15.37 -7.78 -44.55
CA ALA A 551 15.42 -6.37 -44.12
C ALA A 551 14.16 -5.55 -44.49
N GLY A 552 13.41 -5.95 -45.52
CA GLY A 552 12.14 -5.32 -45.90
C GLY A 552 11.01 -5.61 -44.90
N GLU A 553 11.01 -6.80 -44.30
CA GLU A 553 10.00 -7.22 -43.32
C GLU A 553 10.23 -6.57 -41.95
N LYS A 554 11.49 -6.35 -41.55
CA LYS A 554 11.83 -5.55 -40.36
C LYS A 554 11.28 -4.13 -40.43
N LYS A 555 11.25 -3.52 -41.62
CA LYS A 555 10.66 -2.18 -41.85
C LYS A 555 9.13 -2.17 -41.70
N LYS A 556 8.44 -3.24 -42.12
CA LYS A 556 6.98 -3.39 -41.92
C LYS A 556 6.63 -3.61 -40.45
N VAL A 557 7.37 -4.47 -39.75
CA VAL A 557 7.17 -4.74 -38.32
C VAL A 557 7.40 -3.48 -37.48
N ASN A 558 8.47 -2.71 -37.75
CA ASN A 558 8.73 -1.45 -37.03
C ASN A 558 7.64 -0.39 -37.28
N LYS A 559 7.09 -0.32 -38.49
CA LYS A 559 5.99 0.61 -38.81
C LYS A 559 4.67 0.24 -38.11
N ILE A 560 4.45 -1.06 -37.87
CA ILE A 560 3.29 -1.59 -37.15
C ILE A 560 3.46 -1.40 -35.62
N GLN A 561 4.65 -1.67 -35.08
CA GLN A 561 4.97 -1.40 -33.68
C GLN A 561 4.86 0.10 -33.34
N TYR A 562 5.30 0.98 -34.25
CA TYR A 562 5.16 2.42 -34.07
C TYR A 562 3.68 2.86 -34.02
N ARG A 563 2.81 2.28 -34.86
CA ARG A 563 1.37 2.56 -34.85
C ARG A 563 0.67 2.02 -33.60
N LEU A 564 1.09 0.86 -33.10
CA LEU A 564 0.58 0.30 -31.84
C LEU A 564 0.99 1.14 -30.63
N ALA A 565 2.25 1.61 -30.56
CA ALA A 565 2.73 2.42 -29.44
C ALA A 565 2.05 3.80 -29.32
N HIS A 566 1.47 4.30 -30.42
CA HIS A 566 0.86 5.64 -30.50
C HIS A 566 -0.67 5.59 -30.70
N ASN A 567 -1.29 4.41 -30.66
CA ASN A 567 -2.76 4.29 -30.65
C ASN A 567 -3.29 4.60 -29.23
N PRO A 568 -4.19 5.59 -29.05
CA PRO A 568 -4.74 5.96 -27.74
C PRO A 568 -5.41 4.80 -26.99
N ALA A 569 -6.01 3.84 -27.72
CA ALA A 569 -6.64 2.65 -27.13
C ALA A 569 -5.63 1.59 -26.64
N SER A 570 -4.40 1.57 -27.18
CA SER A 570 -3.35 0.65 -26.72
C SER A 570 -2.81 0.98 -25.31
N LYS A 571 -2.91 2.26 -24.90
CA LYS A 571 -2.52 2.70 -23.55
C LYS A 571 -3.50 2.20 -22.48
N ALA A 572 -4.77 1.97 -22.84
CA ALA A 572 -5.74 1.28 -21.99
C ALA A 572 -5.47 -0.24 -21.95
N PHE A 573 -4.99 -0.83 -23.05
CA PHE A 573 -4.68 -2.26 -23.13
C PHE A 573 -3.42 -2.68 -22.36
N LYS A 574 -2.42 -1.80 -22.19
CA LYS A 574 -1.22 -2.08 -21.36
C LYS A 574 -1.51 -2.35 -19.87
N ARG A 575 -2.70 -2.00 -19.37
CA ARG A 575 -3.14 -2.35 -18.00
C ARG A 575 -3.96 -3.64 -17.91
N ALA A 576 -4.33 -4.25 -19.04
CA ALA A 576 -5.15 -5.46 -19.09
C ALA A 576 -4.42 -6.71 -19.61
N SER A 577 -3.14 -6.61 -20.04
CA SER A 577 -2.41 -7.72 -20.67
C SER A 577 -1.06 -8.04 -19.99
N VAL A 578 -1.09 -8.41 -18.71
CA VAL A 578 0.05 -9.06 -18.00
C VAL A 578 -0.18 -10.58 -17.83
N ARG A 579 -1.26 -11.12 -18.39
CA ARG A 579 -1.41 -12.57 -18.61
C ARG A 579 -1.29 -12.81 -20.12
N ILE A 580 -0.51 -13.83 -20.50
CA ILE A 580 -0.07 -14.18 -21.86
C ILE A 580 1.26 -13.52 -22.29
N VAL A 581 2.31 -13.60 -21.47
CA VAL A 581 3.70 -13.83 -21.93
C VAL A 581 4.41 -14.67 -20.86
N ARG A 582 4.15 -15.99 -20.84
CA ARG A 582 5.03 -16.94 -20.15
C ARG A 582 4.78 -18.37 -20.64
N TRP A 583 4.88 -18.57 -21.95
CA TRP A 583 5.08 -19.88 -22.56
C TRP A 583 6.11 -19.67 -23.67
N GLY A 584 7.38 -19.99 -23.36
CA GLY A 584 8.50 -19.72 -24.26
C GLY A 584 9.89 -19.95 -23.65
N SER A 585 9.99 -20.27 -22.36
CA SER A 585 11.29 -20.50 -21.70
C SER A 585 11.39 -21.86 -20.98
N PHE A 586 10.81 -22.92 -21.55
CA PHE A 586 10.93 -24.28 -20.98
C PHE A 586 11.34 -25.36 -22.00
N LEU A 587 12.03 -24.98 -23.08
CA LEU A 587 12.67 -25.92 -24.01
C LEU A 587 14.04 -25.38 -24.40
N ASN A 588 15.03 -25.56 -23.52
CA ASN A 588 16.45 -25.63 -23.85
C ASN A 588 17.27 -25.98 -22.60
N ARG A 589 17.08 -27.21 -22.09
CA ARG A 589 18.07 -27.96 -21.30
C ARG A 589 17.77 -29.45 -21.50
N GLU A 590 18.19 -29.95 -22.65
CA GLU A 590 18.66 -31.32 -22.86
C GLU A 590 19.21 -31.40 -24.29
N ALA A 591 20.50 -31.09 -24.40
CA ALA A 591 21.47 -31.53 -25.39
C ALA A 591 22.84 -31.49 -24.72
#